data_AF-A0A8J4EEC1-F1
#
_entry.id   AF-A0A8J4EEC1-F1
#
_cell.length_a   1.000
_cell.length_b   1.000
_cell.length_c   1.000
_cell.angle_alpha   90.00
_cell.angle_beta   90.00
_cell.angle_gamma   90.00
#
_symmetry.space_group_name_H-M   'P 1'
#
loop_
_entity.id
_entity.type
_entity.pdbx_description
1 polymer ?
#
loop_
_entity_poly.entity_id
_entity_poly.type
_entity_poly.pdbx_seq_one_letter_code
_entity_poly.pdbx_strand_id
1 'polypeptide(L)'
;MGRHSVISIRRPGSGPVVAADQLRSAIDDFREAQYCRRRAEECQRQWEAGRESEIDHVKELAHTGDRRFRGRNDRELTTIGTIRWAQSTQAQRLRRREERYTRRAMLDLAFARFLTHLQELSGEGVPPVTGRTEADDAR
;
A
#
# COMPACT_ATOMS: atom_id res chain seq x y z
N MET A 1 -17.26 -62.28 12.61
CA MET A 1 -18.12 -61.37 11.82
C MET A 1 -17.81 -59.93 12.21
N GLY A 2 -16.86 -59.28 11.55
CA GLY A 2 -16.50 -57.88 11.83
C GLY A 2 -17.09 -56.95 10.78
N ARG A 3 -18.02 -56.07 11.17
CA ARG A 3 -18.53 -55.00 10.32
C ARG A 3 -17.54 -53.85 10.36
N HIS A 4 -16.71 -53.72 9.34
CA HIS A 4 -15.94 -52.49 9.10
C HIS A 4 -16.89 -51.46 8.48
N SER A 5 -17.33 -50.50 9.29
CA SER A 5 -17.97 -49.27 8.80
C SER A 5 -16.92 -48.46 8.05
N VAL A 6 -17.03 -48.43 6.72
CA VAL A 6 -16.27 -47.52 5.88
C VAL A 6 -16.86 -46.12 6.06
N ILE A 7 -16.17 -45.27 6.83
CA ILE A 7 -16.46 -43.84 6.87
C ILE A 7 -16.01 -43.27 5.51
N SER A 8 -16.96 -43.12 4.59
CA SER A 8 -16.76 -42.30 3.38
C SER A 8 -16.62 -40.83 3.81
N ILE A 9 -15.38 -40.38 3.95
CA ILE A 9 -15.07 -38.95 4.03
C ILE A 9 -15.39 -38.36 2.66
N ARG A 10 -16.54 -37.68 2.52
CA ARG A 10 -16.81 -36.82 1.36
C ARG A 10 -15.70 -35.78 1.31
N ARG A 11 -14.82 -35.84 0.30
CA ARG A 11 -13.97 -34.70 -0.05
C ARG A 11 -14.89 -33.53 -0.39
N PRO A 12 -14.72 -32.34 0.20
CA PRO A 12 -15.44 -31.16 -0.25
C PRO A 12 -15.03 -30.89 -1.69
N GLY A 13 -16.03 -30.61 -2.54
CA GLY A 13 -15.88 -30.40 -3.98
C GLY A 13 -14.75 -29.43 -4.30
N SER A 14 -13.60 -29.97 -4.67
CA SER A 14 -12.49 -29.25 -5.28
C SER A 14 -12.85 -29.11 -6.75
N GLY A 15 -13.63 -28.07 -7.06
CA GLY A 15 -14.02 -27.74 -8.43
C GLY A 15 -13.31 -26.47 -8.91
N PRO A 16 -13.14 -26.30 -10.23
CA PRO A 16 -12.45 -25.15 -10.84
C PRO A 16 -13.06 -23.77 -10.50
N VAL A 17 -14.29 -23.74 -9.98
CA VAL A 17 -14.98 -22.52 -9.53
C VAL A 17 -14.33 -21.94 -8.27
N VAL A 18 -13.86 -22.78 -7.33
CA VAL A 18 -13.24 -22.33 -6.08
C VAL A 18 -11.86 -21.70 -6.34
N ALA A 19 -11.10 -22.26 -7.28
CA ALA A 19 -9.81 -21.71 -7.72
C ALA A 19 -9.95 -20.36 -8.44
N ALA A 20 -10.99 -20.20 -9.28
CA ALA A 20 -11.25 -18.95 -9.99
C ALA A 20 -11.63 -17.80 -9.04
N ASP A 21 -12.37 -18.08 -7.97
CA ASP A 21 -12.75 -17.07 -6.97
C ASP A 21 -11.58 -16.69 -6.04
N GLN A 22 -10.70 -17.64 -5.73
CA GLN A 22 -9.45 -17.39 -5.00
C GLN A 22 -8.48 -16.51 -5.82
N LEU A 23 -8.35 -16.78 -7.13
CA LEU A 23 -7.57 -15.94 -8.05
C LEU A 23 -8.12 -14.51 -8.15
N ARG A 24 -9.44 -14.36 -8.25
CA ARG A 24 -10.09 -13.04 -8.24
C ARG A 24 -9.80 -12.28 -6.95
N SER A 25 -9.93 -12.94 -5.79
CA SER A 25 -9.59 -12.34 -4.50
C SER A 25 -8.13 -11.88 -4.44
N ALA A 26 -7.18 -12.70 -4.92
CA ALA A 26 -5.77 -12.33 -4.90
C ALA A 26 -5.44 -11.15 -5.83
N ILE A 27 -6.11 -11.05 -6.98
CA ILE A 27 -5.98 -9.90 -7.89
C ILE A 27 -6.53 -8.63 -7.25
N ASP A 28 -7.67 -8.72 -6.58
CA ASP A 28 -8.28 -7.57 -5.90
C ASP A 28 -7.45 -7.11 -4.71
N ASP A 29 -6.92 -8.03 -3.90
CA ASP A 29 -5.98 -7.72 -2.82
C ASP A 29 -4.70 -7.05 -3.36
N PHE A 30 -4.15 -7.54 -4.48
CA PHE A 30 -3.00 -6.91 -5.11
C PHE A 30 -3.32 -5.48 -5.61
N ARG A 31 -4.50 -5.26 -6.21
CA ARG A 31 -4.93 -3.93 -6.65
C ARG A 31 -5.10 -2.97 -5.47
N GLU A 32 -5.67 -3.44 -4.37
CA GLU A 32 -5.83 -2.65 -3.15
C GLU A 32 -4.46 -2.30 -2.54
N ALA A 33 -3.51 -3.24 -2.55
CA ALA A 33 -2.13 -2.97 -2.11
C ALA A 33 -1.46 -1.87 -2.96
N GLN A 34 -1.64 -1.90 -4.28
CA GLN A 34 -1.13 -0.86 -5.18
C GLN A 34 -1.79 0.49 -4.94
N TYR A 35 -3.11 0.51 -4.69
CA TYR A 35 -3.82 1.73 -4.33
C TYR A 35 -3.30 2.31 -3.03
N CYS A 36 -3.22 1.51 -1.97
CA CYS A 36 -2.70 1.93 -0.67
C CYS A 36 -1.27 2.46 -0.77
N ARG A 37 -0.40 1.80 -1.53
CA ARG A 37 0.97 2.28 -1.78
C ARG A 37 0.98 3.69 -2.38
N ARG A 38 0.21 3.94 -3.44
CA ARG A 38 0.12 5.27 -4.07
C ARG A 38 -0.38 6.34 -3.10
N ARG A 39 -1.33 5.99 -2.22
CA ARG A 39 -1.86 6.91 -1.21
C ARG A 39 -0.86 7.20 -0.09
N ALA A 40 -0.03 6.23 0.28
CA ALA A 40 1.09 6.45 1.21
C ALA A 40 2.12 7.42 0.61
N GLU A 41 2.52 7.20 -0.64
CA GLU A 41 3.44 8.08 -1.38
C GLU A 41 2.88 9.51 -1.51
N GLU A 42 1.57 9.65 -1.77
CA GLU A 42 0.92 10.95 -1.81
C GLU A 42 0.95 11.67 -0.46
N CYS A 43 0.70 10.95 0.64
CA CYS A 43 0.82 11.52 1.98
C CYS A 43 2.25 11.97 2.27
N GLN A 44 3.25 11.19 1.86
CA GLN A 44 4.66 11.55 2.01
C GLN A 44 5.01 12.81 1.21
N ARG A 45 4.61 12.90 -0.06
CA ARG A 45 4.82 14.10 -0.89
C ARG A 45 4.18 15.34 -0.28
N GLN A 46 2.95 15.23 0.20
CA GLN A 46 2.27 16.34 0.89
C GLN A 46 2.98 16.73 2.18
N TRP A 47 3.53 15.75 2.92
CA TRP A 47 4.30 16.01 4.13
C TRP A 47 5.60 16.75 3.82
N GLU A 48 6.32 16.37 2.76
CA GLU A 48 7.55 17.01 2.32
C GLU A 48 7.29 18.44 1.82
N ALA A 49 6.26 18.65 1.00
CA ALA A 49 5.88 19.97 0.52
C ALA A 49 5.48 20.91 1.66
N GLY A 50 4.73 20.43 2.65
CA GLY A 50 4.38 21.22 3.84
C GLY A 50 5.60 21.57 4.69
N ARG A 51 6.59 20.67 4.78
CA ARG A 51 7.86 20.94 5.47
C ARG A 51 8.62 22.08 4.79
N GLU A 52 8.74 22.01 3.47
CA GLU A 52 9.44 23.04 2.67
C GLU A 52 8.74 24.39 2.81
N SER A 53 7.42 24.42 2.69
CA SER A 53 6.63 25.65 2.88
C SER A 53 6.81 26.27 4.28
N GLU A 54 6.88 25.47 5.35
CA GLU A 54 7.10 26.00 6.71
C GLU A 54 8.55 26.49 6.90
N ILE A 55 9.53 25.83 6.27
CA ILE A 55 10.93 26.30 6.26
C ILE A 55 11.00 27.68 5.61
N ASP A 56 10.38 27.84 4.44
CA ASP A 56 10.37 29.11 3.71
C ASP A 56 9.66 30.20 4.52
N HIS A 57 8.53 29.87 5.13
CA HIS A 57 7.82 30.79 6.02
C HIS A 57 8.68 31.25 7.20
N VAL A 58 9.41 30.33 7.86
CA VAL A 58 10.32 30.69 8.97
C VAL A 58 11.47 31.58 8.48
N LYS A 59 12.02 31.31 7.30
CA LYS A 59 13.07 32.15 6.70
C LYS A 59 12.54 33.55 6.37
N GLU A 60 11.33 33.66 5.85
CA GLU A 60 10.69 34.94 5.57
C GLU A 60 10.42 35.75 6.85
N LEU A 61 9.97 35.10 7.92
CA LEU A 61 9.82 35.75 9.23
C LEU A 61 11.17 36.26 9.77
N ALA A 62 12.24 35.50 9.60
CA ALA A 62 13.58 35.95 9.97
C ALA A 62 14.03 37.16 9.13
N HIS A 63 13.76 37.15 7.82
CA HIS A 63 14.11 38.22 6.90
C HIS A 63 13.36 39.54 7.20
N THR A 64 12.08 39.44 7.55
CA THR A 64 11.24 40.58 7.96
C THR A 64 11.56 41.11 9.37
N GLY A 65 12.51 40.49 10.08
CA GLY A 65 13.05 40.99 11.34
C GLY A 65 12.34 40.51 12.59
N ASP A 66 11.60 39.39 12.53
CA ASP A 66 11.01 38.76 13.71
C ASP A 66 12.10 38.48 14.77
N ARG A 67 11.90 39.05 15.96
CA ARG A 67 12.87 39.00 17.07
C ARG A 67 13.19 37.56 17.50
N ARG A 68 12.27 36.61 17.30
CA ARG A 68 12.47 35.19 17.67
C ARG A 68 13.54 34.50 16.84
N PHE A 69 13.82 35.01 15.64
CA PHE A 69 14.75 34.42 14.68
C PHE A 69 16.02 35.25 14.47
N ARG A 70 16.18 36.35 15.20
CA ARG A 70 17.34 37.24 15.08
C ARG A 70 18.64 36.50 15.38
N GLY A 71 19.63 36.67 14.49
CA GLY A 71 20.95 36.07 14.65
C GLY A 71 21.03 34.58 14.35
N ARG A 72 19.93 33.96 13.90
CA ARG A 72 19.92 32.57 13.44
C ARG A 72 20.48 32.47 12.03
N ASN A 73 21.25 31.43 11.76
CA ASN A 73 21.68 31.10 10.40
C ASN A 73 20.66 30.22 9.68
N ASP A 74 20.82 30.06 8.36
CA ASP A 74 19.90 29.31 7.50
C ASP A 74 19.68 27.85 7.92
N ARG A 75 20.72 27.19 8.46
CA ARG A 75 20.63 25.81 8.93
C ARG A 75 19.76 25.71 10.18
N GLU A 76 19.90 26.65 11.11
CA GLU A 76 19.03 26.75 12.29
C GLU A 76 17.59 27.04 11.89
N LEU A 77 17.35 27.98 10.98
CA LEU A 77 16.00 28.30 10.49
C LEU A 77 15.34 27.11 9.81
N THR A 78 16.09 26.36 9.00
CA THR A 78 15.62 25.11 8.37
C THR A 78 15.25 24.05 9.41
N THR A 79 16.06 23.94 10.47
CA THR A 79 15.79 23.01 11.58
C THR A 79 14.54 23.40 12.33
N ILE A 80 14.37 24.69 12.63
CA ILE A 80 13.18 25.23 13.29
C ILE A 80 11.93 25.00 12.45
N GLY A 81 11.96 25.32 11.16
CA GLY A 81 10.83 25.08 10.25
C GLY A 81 10.45 23.61 10.17
N THR A 82 11.44 22.72 10.10
CA THR A 82 11.22 21.26 10.13
C THR A 82 10.54 20.81 11.42
N ILE A 83 11.00 21.29 12.57
CA ILE A 83 10.42 20.93 13.88
C ILE A 83 8.98 21.46 14.00
N ARG A 84 8.75 22.73 13.65
CA ARG A 84 7.42 23.36 13.68
C ARG A 84 6.44 22.60 12.80
N TRP A 85 6.84 22.28 11.56
CA TRP A 85 6.01 21.49 10.66
C TRP A 85 5.70 20.12 11.26
N ALA A 86 6.71 19.38 11.71
CA ALA A 86 6.53 18.02 12.26
C ALA A 86 5.59 17.98 13.48
N GLN A 87 5.55 19.06 14.26
CA GLN A 87 4.66 19.22 15.42
C GLN A 87 3.24 19.67 15.04
N SER A 88 3.02 20.14 13.81
CA SER A 88 1.70 20.59 13.36
C SER A 88 0.68 19.44 13.32
N THR A 89 -0.59 19.77 13.58
CA THR A 89 -1.68 18.79 13.48
C THR A 89 -1.81 18.22 12.06
N GLN A 90 -1.53 19.01 11.02
CA GLN A 90 -1.60 18.56 9.64
C GLN A 90 -0.50 17.54 9.33
N ALA A 91 0.75 17.81 9.69
CA ALA A 91 1.85 16.86 9.53
C ALA A 91 1.60 15.54 10.27
N GLN A 92 1.10 15.61 11.51
CA GLN A 92 0.74 14.42 12.28
C GLN A 92 -0.39 13.61 11.62
N ARG A 93 -1.41 14.29 11.05
CA ARG A 93 -2.49 13.62 10.30
C ARG A 93 -1.96 12.92 9.05
N LEU A 94 -1.06 13.56 8.31
CA LEU A 94 -0.44 12.96 7.12
C LEU A 94 0.38 11.73 7.49
N ARG A 95 1.19 11.79 8.56
CA ARG A 95 1.96 10.63 9.05
C ARG A 95 1.07 9.46 9.46
N ARG A 96 -0.02 9.72 10.20
CA ARG A 96 -0.97 8.66 10.59
C ARG A 96 -1.68 8.04 9.37
N ARG A 97 -1.97 8.84 8.34
CA ARG A 97 -2.58 8.34 7.09
C ARG A 97 -1.59 7.50 6.29
N GLU A 98 -0.37 7.99 6.10
CA GLU A 98 0.74 7.26 5.48
C GLU A 98 0.92 5.90 6.16
N GLU A 99 1.08 5.88 7.49
CA GLU A 99 1.25 4.65 8.26
C GLU A 99 0.08 3.66 8.08
N ARG A 100 -1.16 4.16 8.06
CA ARG A 100 -2.35 3.34 7.82
C ARG A 100 -2.32 2.71 6.43
N TYR A 101 -2.03 3.50 5.40
CA TYR A 101 -1.95 3.01 4.03
C TYR A 101 -0.79 2.02 3.85
N THR A 102 0.38 2.29 4.42
CA THR A 102 1.51 1.38 4.39
C THR A 102 1.19 0.05 5.06
N ARG A 103 0.58 0.08 6.27
CA ARG A 103 0.12 -1.14 6.95
C ARG A 103 -0.88 -1.92 6.11
N ARG A 104 -1.85 -1.24 5.50
CA ARG A 104 -2.85 -1.89 4.67
C ARG A 104 -2.24 -2.51 3.42
N ALA A 105 -1.35 -1.79 2.73
CA ALA A 105 -0.63 -2.31 1.57
C ALA A 105 0.20 -3.55 1.90
N MET A 106 0.86 -3.58 3.06
CA MET A 106 1.61 -4.77 3.51
C MET A 106 0.70 -5.97 3.75
N LEU A 107 -0.46 -5.77 4.37
CA LEU A 107 -1.43 -6.84 4.64
C LEU A 107 -2.02 -7.39 3.34
N ASP A 108 -2.50 -6.54 2.46
CA ASP A 108 -3.14 -6.96 1.21
C ASP A 108 -2.11 -7.66 0.29
N LEU A 109 -0.86 -7.19 0.27
CA LEU A 109 0.23 -7.88 -0.44
C LEU A 109 0.56 -9.24 0.19
N ALA A 110 0.52 -9.36 1.52
CA ALA A 110 0.76 -10.63 2.21
C ALA A 110 -0.34 -11.65 1.90
N PHE A 111 -1.61 -11.22 1.89
CA PHE A 111 -2.74 -12.07 1.50
C PHE A 111 -2.65 -12.54 0.05
N ALA A 112 -2.38 -11.62 -0.89
CA ALA A 112 -2.21 -11.96 -2.30
C ALA A 112 -1.09 -13.01 -2.51
N ARG A 113 0.04 -12.86 -1.82
CA ARG A 113 1.15 -13.84 -1.86
C ARG A 113 0.77 -15.19 -1.27
N PHE A 114 0.08 -15.18 -0.12
CA PHE A 114 -0.36 -16.41 0.54
C PHE A 114 -1.32 -17.22 -0.33
N LEU A 115 -2.32 -16.57 -0.93
CA LEU A 115 -3.29 -17.22 -1.82
C LEU A 115 -2.61 -17.79 -3.08
N THR A 116 -1.66 -17.05 -3.66
CA THR A 116 -0.87 -17.54 -4.80
C THR A 116 -0.07 -18.79 -4.42
N HIS A 117 0.57 -18.80 -3.26
CA HIS A 117 1.35 -19.94 -2.79
C HIS A 117 0.49 -21.18 -2.47
N LEU A 118 -0.69 -20.98 -1.87
CA LEU A 118 -1.64 -22.08 -1.65
C LEU A 118 -2.08 -22.73 -2.97
N GLN A 119 -2.19 -21.95 -4.03
CA GLN A 119 -2.56 -22.44 -5.36
C GLN A 119 -1.42 -23.22 -6.03
N GLU A 120 -0.17 -22.79 -5.85
CA GLU A 120 1.00 -23.56 -6.30
C GLU A 120 1.09 -24.93 -5.61
N LEU A 121 0.78 -24.97 -4.30
CA LEU A 121 0.77 -26.19 -3.51
C LEU A 121 -0.42 -27.11 -3.81
N SER A 122 -1.55 -26.59 -4.30
CA SER A 122 -2.72 -27.40 -4.64
C SER A 122 -2.59 -28.16 -5.95
N GLY A 123 -1.55 -27.88 -6.75
CA GLY A 123 -1.23 -28.63 -7.97
C GLY A 123 -2.19 -28.41 -9.14
N GLU A 124 -3.16 -27.49 -9.02
CA GLU A 124 -3.99 -27.05 -10.14
C GLU A 124 -3.17 -26.06 -10.99
N GLY A 125 -2.39 -26.61 -11.93
CA GLY A 125 -1.62 -25.83 -12.89
C GLY A 125 -2.50 -24.83 -13.61
N VAL A 126 -2.20 -23.54 -13.43
CA VAL A 126 -2.81 -22.46 -14.21
C VAL A 126 -2.33 -22.62 -15.65
N PRO A 127 -3.21 -22.86 -16.64
CA PRO A 127 -2.81 -22.71 -18.03
C PRO A 127 -2.38 -21.26 -18.24
N PRO A 128 -1.29 -21.00 -18.97
CA PRO A 128 -0.82 -19.64 -19.19
C PRO A 128 -1.98 -18.81 -19.75
N VAL A 129 -2.23 -17.65 -19.14
CA VAL A 129 -3.07 -16.62 -19.74
C VAL A 129 -2.31 -16.12 -20.97
N THR A 130 -2.41 -16.84 -22.08
CA THR A 130 -2.12 -16.28 -23.39
C THR A 130 -3.13 -15.16 -23.57
N GLY A 131 -2.67 -13.92 -23.39
CA GLY A 131 -3.38 -12.77 -23.92
C GLY A 131 -3.68 -13.07 -25.38
N ARG A 132 -4.96 -13.23 -25.70
CA ARG A 132 -5.44 -13.03 -27.06
C ARG A 132 -5.33 -11.53 -27.32
N THR A 133 -4.11 -11.12 -27.65
CA THR A 133 -3.87 -9.96 -28.48
C THR A 133 -4.32 -10.36 -29.88
N GLU A 134 -5.26 -9.59 -30.42
CA GLU A 134 -5.35 -9.23 -31.84
C GLU A 134 -5.30 -10.38 -32.87
N ALA A 135 -6.48 -10.73 -33.38
CA ALA A 135 -6.68 -10.82 -34.81
C ALA A 135 -7.88 -9.90 -35.09
N ASP A 136 -7.64 -8.60 -35.33
CA ASP A 136 -7.42 -8.06 -36.67
C ASP A 136 -8.40 -8.65 -37.69
N ASP A 137 -9.49 -7.90 -37.86
CA ASP A 137 -10.01 -7.45 -39.14
C ASP A 137 -9.06 -7.74 -40.32
N ALA A 138 -9.30 -8.84 -41.04
CA ALA A 138 -8.95 -8.91 -42.46
C ALA A 138 -9.70 -10.06 -43.16
N ARG A 139 -10.71 -9.64 -43.93
CA ARG A 139 -11.34 -10.26 -45.11
C ARG A 139 -12.50 -11.24 -44.90
#